data_AF-A0A5D2WWD6-F1
#
_entry.id   AF-A0A5D2WWD6-F1
#
_cell.length_a   1.000
_cell.length_b   1.000
_cell.length_c   1.000
_cell.angle_alpha   90.00
_cell.angle_beta   90.00
_cell.angle_gamma   90.00
#
_symmetry.space_group_name_H-M   'P 1'
#
loop_
_entity.id
_entity.type
_entity.pdbx_description
1 polymer ?
#
loop_
_entity_poly.entity_id
_entity_poly.type
_entity_poly.pdbx_seq_one_letter_code
_entity_poly.pdbx_strand_id
1 'polypeptide(L)'
;MEIVTSNVSLPRLMKVNSENWNIQMKALLESQDGWEAVQKGFVEPTTIAGYIAAQNKTLKEIRLKDKAALYMLFRAVNESGFENIVSATTSKEA
;
A
#
# COMPACT_ATOMS: atom_id res chain seq x y z
N MET A 1 18.36 -1.56 -6.63
CA MET A 1 17.52 -1.42 -5.43
C MET A 1 17.29 -2.84 -4.96
N GLU A 2 18.08 -3.29 -3.99
CA GLU A 2 17.84 -4.59 -3.37
C GLU A 2 16.48 -4.51 -2.71
N ILE A 3 15.53 -5.30 -3.20
CA ILE A 3 14.28 -5.52 -2.46
C ILE A 3 14.71 -6.38 -1.29
N VAL A 4 15.16 -5.72 -0.22
CA VAL A 4 15.24 -6.34 1.09
C VAL A 4 13.79 -6.57 1.50
N THR A 5 13.20 -7.67 1.03
CA THR A 5 12.09 -8.29 1.75
C THR A 5 12.69 -8.84 3.03
N SER A 6 13.03 -7.94 3.95
CA SER A 6 13.36 -8.31 5.31
C SER A 6 12.20 -9.15 5.82
N ASN A 7 12.52 -10.18 6.60
CA ASN A 7 11.58 -11.05 7.30
C ASN A 7 10.83 -10.27 8.42
N VAL A 8 10.37 -9.06 8.14
CA VAL A 8 9.55 -8.25 9.04
C VAL A 8 8.20 -8.94 9.11
N SER A 9 7.94 -9.55 10.27
CA SER A 9 6.61 -10.02 10.60
C SER A 9 5.67 -8.83 10.54
N LEU A 10 4.67 -8.89 9.66
CA LEU A 10 3.67 -7.84 9.57
C LEU A 10 2.72 -7.95 10.76
N PRO A 11 2.23 -6.81 11.29
CA PRO A 11 1.15 -6.84 12.26
C PRO A 11 -0.06 -7.51 11.61
N ARG A 12 -0.64 -8.49 12.29
CA ARG A 12 -1.81 -9.22 11.79
C ARG A 12 -3.08 -8.73 12.46
N LEU A 13 -4.05 -8.30 11.66
CA LEU A 13 -5.34 -7.81 12.16
C LEU A 13 -6.15 -8.99 12.70
N MET A 14 -6.52 -8.88 13.97
CA MET A 14 -7.42 -9.77 14.68
C MET A 14 -8.53 -8.92 15.32
N LYS A 15 -9.64 -9.54 15.70
CA LYS A 15 -10.80 -8.81 16.27
C LYS A 15 -10.46 -8.02 17.54
N VAL A 16 -9.44 -8.45 18.29
CA VAL A 16 -9.11 -7.90 19.62
C VAL A 16 -7.98 -6.86 19.61
N ASN A 17 -7.25 -6.70 18.49
CA ASN A 17 -6.03 -5.90 18.45
C ASN A 17 -6.06 -4.75 17.42
N SER A 18 -7.25 -4.34 16.97
CA SER A 18 -7.41 -3.38 15.86
C SER A 18 -6.67 -2.06 16.07
N GLU A 19 -6.66 -1.52 17.30
CA GLU A 19 -5.93 -0.29 17.63
C GLU A 19 -4.41 -0.48 17.52
N ASN A 20 -3.87 -1.53 18.14
CA ASN A 20 -2.44 -1.87 18.05
C ASN A 20 -2.02 -2.16 16.59
N TRP A 21 -2.86 -2.86 15.84
CA TRP A 21 -2.64 -3.13 14.42
C TRP A 21 -2.59 -1.82 13.62
N ASN A 22 -3.52 -0.89 13.85
CA ASN A 22 -3.55 0.40 13.15
C ASN A 22 -2.27 1.21 13.39
N ILE A 23 -1.84 1.32 14.66
CA ILE A 23 -0.60 2.04 15.03
C ILE A 23 0.62 1.42 14.34
N GLN A 24 0.76 0.09 14.37
CA GLN A 24 1.90 -0.59 13.75
C GLN A 24 1.87 -0.50 12.22
N MET A 25 0.70 -0.66 11.59
CA MET A 25 0.57 -0.55 10.14
C MET A 25 0.84 0.85 9.65
N LYS A 26 0.35 1.89 10.35
CA LYS A 26 0.65 3.27 10.01
C LYS A 26 2.16 3.53 10.07
N ALA A 27 2.81 3.16 11.17
CA ALA A 27 4.26 3.36 11.32
C ALA A 27 5.06 2.60 10.23
N LEU A 28 4.65 1.37 9.90
CA LEU A 28 5.27 0.60 8.82
C LEU A 28 5.11 1.30 7.47
N LEU A 29 3.89 1.71 7.12
CA LEU A 29 3.59 2.39 5.85
C LEU A 29 4.31 3.73 5.73
N GLU A 30 4.42 4.50 6.82
CA GLU A 30 5.22 5.73 6.86
C GLU A 30 6.72 5.43 6.62
N SER A 31 7.26 4.35 7.19
CA SER A 31 8.66 3.94 6.96
C SER A 31 8.97 3.53 5.51
N GLN A 32 7.93 3.10 4.77
CA GLN A 32 8.03 2.64 3.39
C GLN A 32 7.49 3.67 2.39
N ASP A 33 7.21 4.89 2.83
CA ASP A 33 6.66 5.98 2.01
C ASP A 33 5.35 5.59 1.28
N GLY A 34 4.57 4.71 1.91
CA GLY A 34 3.29 4.18 1.40
C GLY A 34 2.06 4.78 2.06
N TRP A 35 2.21 5.45 3.22
CA TRP A 35 1.07 5.98 3.99
C TRP A 35 0.27 7.04 3.21
N GLU A 36 0.96 7.88 2.42
CA GLU A 36 0.28 8.86 1.57
C GLU A 36 -0.61 8.20 0.52
N ALA A 37 -0.21 7.05 -0.04
CA ALA A 37 -1.01 6.30 -1.00
C ALA A 37 -2.31 5.76 -0.35
N VAL A 38 -2.23 5.27 0.89
CA VAL A 38 -3.41 4.81 1.66
C VAL A 38 -4.35 5.98 1.98
N GLN A 39 -3.82 7.11 2.42
CA GLN A 39 -4.66 8.26 2.79
C GLN A 39 -5.28 8.98 1.59
N LYS A 40 -4.45 9.34 0.60
CA LYS A 40 -4.87 10.17 -0.53
C LYS A 40 -5.43 9.33 -1.67
N GLY A 41 -4.90 8.12 -1.85
CA GLY A 41 -5.22 7.24 -2.98
C GLY A 41 -4.36 7.55 -4.18
N PHE A 42 -4.08 6.52 -4.96
CA PHE A 42 -3.54 6.66 -6.31
C PHE A 42 -4.69 6.60 -7.32
N VAL A 43 -4.70 7.53 -8.26
CA VAL A 43 -5.63 7.51 -9.40
C VAL A 43 -4.80 7.37 -10.67
N GLU A 44 -5.04 6.29 -11.39
CA GLU A 44 -4.38 6.05 -12.67
C GLU A 44 -4.84 7.10 -13.70
N PRO A 45 -3.94 7.87 -14.33
CA PRO A 45 -4.33 8.84 -15.34
C PRO A 45 -4.95 8.16 -16.57
N THR A 46 -6.04 8.71 -17.09
CA THR A 46 -6.71 8.22 -18.31
C THR A 46 -5.83 8.37 -19.56
N THR A 47 -4.90 9.32 -19.55
CA THR A 47 -3.92 9.53 -20.62
C THR A 47 -2.59 10.02 -20.06
N ILE A 48 -1.50 9.57 -20.68
CA ILE A 48 -0.14 10.03 -20.42
C ILE A 48 0.48 10.68 -21.67
N ALA A 49 -0.35 11.00 -22.67
CA ALA A 49 0.11 11.65 -23.88
C ALA A 49 0.76 13.01 -23.55
N GLY A 50 1.95 13.26 -24.10
CA GLY A 50 2.72 14.47 -23.81
C GLY A 50 3.53 14.41 -22.51
N TYR A 51 3.50 13.31 -21.76
CA TYR A 51 4.34 13.17 -20.59
C TYR A 51 5.83 13.16 -20.97
N ILE A 52 6.61 13.99 -20.29
CA ILE A 52 8.07 13.95 -20.39
C ILE A 52 8.65 12.86 -19.49
N ALA A 53 9.94 12.53 -19.68
CA ALA A 53 10.61 11.47 -18.94
C ALA A 53 10.47 11.62 -17.40
N ALA A 54 10.57 12.85 -16.88
CA ALA A 54 10.41 13.11 -15.44
C ALA A 54 8.99 12.76 -14.93
N GLN A 55 7.93 13.12 -15.68
CA GLN A 55 6.55 12.85 -15.31
C GLN A 55 6.24 11.35 -15.34
N ASN A 56 6.74 10.64 -16.36
CA ASN A 56 6.62 9.18 -16.44
C ASN A 56 7.32 8.48 -15.28
N LYS A 57 8.50 8.98 -14.87
CA LYS A 57 9.23 8.47 -13.71
C LYS A 57 8.42 8.66 -12.43
N THR A 58 7.91 9.87 -12.19
CA THR A 58 7.07 10.17 -11.01
C THR A 58 5.80 9.31 -10.98
N LEU A 59 5.10 9.14 -12.12
CA LEU A 59 3.93 8.28 -12.19
C LEU A 59 4.26 6.82 -11.81
N LYS A 60 5.37 6.29 -12.33
CA LYS A 60 5.84 4.94 -12.00
C LYS A 60 6.15 4.81 -10.51
N GLU A 61 6.80 5.80 -9.91
CA GLU A 61 7.14 5.80 -8.48
C GLU A 61 5.88 5.80 -7.60
N ILE A 62 4.90 6.66 -7.90
CA ILE A 62 3.63 6.72 -7.16
C ILE A 62 2.87 5.40 -7.31
N ARG A 63 2.76 4.86 -8.53
CA ARG A 63 2.10 3.57 -8.79
C ARG A 63 2.77 2.44 -8.00
N LEU A 64 4.11 2.41 -7.95
CA LEU A 64 4.83 1.39 -7.18
C LEU A 64 4.57 1.50 -5.68
N LYS A 65 4.53 2.71 -5.12
CA LYS A 65 4.21 2.93 -3.70
C LYS A 65 2.80 2.46 -3.35
N ASP A 66 1.82 2.77 -4.19
CA ASP A 66 0.44 2.30 -4.00
C ASP A 66 0.35 0.76 -4.02
N LYS A 67 0.99 0.10 -4.99
CA LYS A 67 0.97 -1.38 -5.06
C LYS A 67 1.72 -2.03 -3.91
N ALA A 68 2.82 -1.42 -3.44
CA ALA A 68 3.53 -1.89 -2.26
C ALA A 68 2.67 -1.79 -1.00
N ALA A 69 1.99 -0.65 -0.79
CA ALA A 69 1.07 -0.45 0.33
C ALA A 69 -0.11 -1.41 0.28
N LEU A 70 -0.74 -1.58 -0.89
CA LEU A 70 -1.84 -2.55 -1.10
C LEU A 70 -1.40 -3.97 -0.74
N TYR A 71 -0.23 -4.39 -1.21
CA TYR A 71 0.30 -5.71 -0.89
C TYR A 71 0.61 -5.89 0.61
N MET A 72 1.09 -4.84 1.29
CA MET A 72 1.26 -4.88 2.74
C MET A 72 -0.07 -5.07 3.47
N LEU A 73 -1.13 -4.37 3.05
CA LEU A 73 -2.48 -4.51 3.61
C LEU A 73 -3.01 -5.94 3.44
N PHE A 74 -2.87 -6.53 2.24
CA PHE A 74 -3.26 -7.92 1.98
C PHE A 74 -2.58 -8.93 2.93
N ARG A 75 -1.30 -8.71 3.25
CA ARG A 75 -0.57 -9.61 4.16
C ARG A 75 -0.82 -9.30 5.64
N ALA A 76 -1.24 -8.09 5.96
CA ALA A 76 -1.45 -7.62 7.33
C ALA A 76 -2.83 -8.00 7.88
N VAL A 77 -3.73 -8.53 7.05
CA VAL A 77 -5.05 -9.02 7.48
C VAL A 77 -5.06 -10.54 7.66
N ASN A 78 -6.05 -11.05 8.39
CA ASN A 78 -6.35 -12.48 8.39
C ASN A 78 -7.18 -12.86 7.15
N GLU A 79 -7.51 -14.14 7.00
CA GLU A 79 -8.21 -14.66 5.82
C GLU A 79 -9.56 -13.96 5.58
N SER A 80 -10.40 -13.84 6.61
CA SER A 80 -11.67 -13.10 6.52
C SER A 80 -11.47 -11.62 6.18
N GLY A 81 -10.41 -10.99 6.70
CA GLY A 81 -10.08 -9.61 6.35
C GLY A 81 -9.62 -9.48 4.90
N PHE A 82 -8.87 -10.47 4.38
CA PHE A 82 -8.44 -10.51 3.00
C PHE A 82 -9.62 -10.63 2.04
N GLU A 83 -10.60 -11.49 2.34
CA GLU A 83 -11.83 -11.61 1.54
C GLU A 83 -12.58 -10.28 1.39
N ASN A 84 -12.53 -9.40 2.41
CA ASN A 84 -13.17 -8.08 2.34
C ASN A 84 -12.44 -7.10 1.42
N ILE A 85 -11.14 -7.28 1.21
CA ILE A 85 -10.29 -6.31 0.48
C ILE A 85 -9.70 -6.88 -0.82
N VAL A 86 -9.97 -8.15 -1.15
CA VAL A 86 -9.36 -8.83 -2.31
C VAL A 86 -9.67 -8.16 -3.66
N SER A 87 -10.82 -7.48 -3.77
CA SER A 87 -11.19 -6.73 -4.97
C SER A 87 -10.56 -5.34 -5.05
N ALA A 88 -9.88 -4.88 -3.99
CA ALA A 88 -9.23 -3.58 -3.98
C ALA A 88 -8.12 -3.55 -5.02
N THR A 89 -8.16 -2.53 -5.86
CA THR A 89 -7.14 -2.28 -6.87
C THR A 89 -6.14 -1.23 -6.42
N THR A 90 -6.46 -0.43 -5.40
CA THR A 90 -5.55 0.56 -4.80
C THR A 90 -5.44 0.38 -3.30
N SER A 91 -4.37 0.89 -2.71
CA SER A 91 -4.15 0.82 -1.26
C SER A 91 -5.18 1.60 -0.43
N LYS A 92 -5.94 2.51 -1.04
CA LYS A 92 -7.04 3.24 -0.41
C LYS A 92 -8.38 2.51 -0.46
N GLU A 93 -8.57 1.65 -1.45
CA GLU A 93 -9.78 0.82 -1.58
C GLU A 93 -9.76 -0.37 -0.62
N ALA A 94 -8.57 -0.83 -0.25
CA ALA A 94 -8.35 -1.87 0.75
C ALA A 94 -8.54 -1.32 2.16
#